data_AF-A0A932EXA2-F1
#
_entry.id   AF-A0A932EXA2-F1
#
_cell.length_a   1.000
_cell.length_b   1.000
_cell.length_c   1.000
_cell.angle_alpha   90.00
_cell.angle_beta   90.00
_cell.angle_gamma   90.00
#
_symmetry.space_group_name_H-M   'P 1'
#
loop_
_entity.id
_entity.type
_entity.pdbx_description
1 polymer ?
#
loop_
_entity_poly.entity_id
_entity_poly.type
_entity_poly.pdbx_seq_one_letter_code
_entity_poly.pdbx_strand_id
1 'polypeptide(L)'
;MTPIPPPRRWALLTGVPRSGTTFAGKVLATPASVDYLHEPFNPDAGIEGVTRRYWWVDNDSAEEPQARRLVEALQRYDVRFRTAVYARDSAWKARAKRLAGSRGRFTFRWAKVNPLHRTALVKDPVGCLLTGYLVREHGFRAAVLLRHPVAVVHSFDRLGWPARDWLAALRDQEELVARHLGDDLDVLGADWETDWEAAAVLWRVLNRVMLSEAHTPGVVVVRHEDLSRDPVAGFRSVAVHLGLPWSARVRRRVQRLTSGGNRVEARGRKVQDFARDSARLLDARLDSTAHARRARIFEITEPVARAHYNEASFRMERSS
;
A
#
# COMPACT_ATOMS: atom_id res chain seq x y z
N MET A 1 -20.91 -26.99 13.95
CA MET A 1 -21.18 -25.69 13.30
C MET A 1 -20.81 -25.82 11.83
N THR A 2 -21.72 -25.50 10.91
CA THR A 2 -21.44 -25.47 9.47
C THR A 2 -20.33 -24.45 9.19
N PRO A 3 -19.32 -24.77 8.36
CA PRO A 3 -18.27 -23.80 8.04
C PRO A 3 -18.86 -22.58 7.35
N ILE A 4 -18.42 -21.38 7.77
CA ILE A 4 -18.80 -20.13 7.11
C ILE A 4 -18.13 -20.11 5.73
N PRO A 5 -18.90 -19.99 4.62
CA PRO A 5 -18.33 -20.00 3.28
C PRO A 5 -17.46 -18.75 3.05
N PRO A 6 -16.44 -18.78 2.17
CA PRO A 6 -15.63 -17.59 1.89
C PRO A 6 -16.45 -16.47 1.21
N PRO A 7 -15.97 -15.21 1.25
CA PRO A 7 -16.66 -14.10 0.59
C PRO A 7 -16.60 -14.24 -0.94
N ARG A 8 -17.66 -13.75 -1.60
CA ARG A 8 -17.82 -13.87 -3.06
C ARG A 8 -17.11 -12.79 -3.87
N ARG A 9 -16.64 -11.72 -3.23
CA ARG A 9 -16.00 -10.58 -3.89
C ARG A 9 -14.65 -10.28 -3.25
N TRP A 10 -13.71 -9.85 -4.08
CA TRP A 10 -12.35 -9.55 -3.68
C TRP A 10 -11.95 -8.17 -4.15
N ALA A 11 -11.40 -7.39 -3.22
CA ALA A 11 -10.96 -6.03 -3.46
C ALA A 11 -9.52 -5.88 -2.97
N LEU A 12 -8.68 -5.20 -3.75
CA LEU A 12 -7.31 -4.86 -3.40
C LEU A 12 -7.22 -3.35 -3.16
N LEU A 13 -6.62 -2.96 -2.03
CA LEU A 13 -6.18 -1.59 -1.78
C LEU A 13 -4.66 -1.60 -1.59
N THR A 14 -3.97 -0.96 -2.51
CA THR A 14 -2.51 -1.00 -2.56
C THR A 14 -1.93 0.36 -2.96
N GLY A 15 -0.66 0.41 -3.30
CA GLY A 15 0.18 1.58 -3.50
C GLY A 15 1.51 1.40 -2.79
N VAL A 16 2.50 2.21 -3.16
CA VAL A 16 3.83 2.19 -2.51
C VAL A 16 3.64 2.28 -0.99
N PRO A 17 4.43 1.56 -0.17
CA PRO A 17 4.40 1.72 1.27
C PRO A 17 4.46 3.20 1.64
N ARG A 18 3.69 3.60 2.66
CA ARG A 18 3.52 5.01 3.08
C ARG A 18 2.59 5.86 2.19
N SER A 19 1.90 5.29 1.20
CA SER A 19 0.85 5.99 0.43
C SER A 19 -0.52 6.06 1.12
N GLY A 20 -0.60 5.75 2.41
CA GLY A 20 -1.83 5.91 3.19
C GLY A 20 -2.82 4.73 3.17
N THR A 21 -2.47 3.63 2.53
CA THR A 21 -3.31 2.42 2.38
C THR A 21 -3.86 1.87 3.71
N THR A 22 -3.15 2.00 4.83
CA THR A 22 -3.62 1.53 6.15
C THR A 22 -4.83 2.32 6.66
N PHE A 23 -4.82 3.64 6.52
CA PHE A 23 -5.97 4.45 6.95
C PHE A 23 -7.15 4.20 6.03
N ALA A 24 -6.91 4.27 4.72
CA ALA A 24 -7.95 4.08 3.72
C ALA A 24 -8.62 2.70 3.86
N GLY A 25 -7.83 1.64 4.05
CA GLY A 25 -8.36 0.29 4.24
C GLY A 25 -9.23 0.15 5.50
N LYS A 26 -8.86 0.80 6.61
CA LYS A 26 -9.65 0.81 7.85
C LYS A 26 -10.94 1.64 7.75
N VAL A 27 -10.99 2.60 6.83
CA VAL A 27 -12.22 3.36 6.53
C VAL A 27 -13.12 2.50 5.64
N LEU A 28 -12.57 1.92 4.58
CA LEU A 28 -13.32 1.12 3.61
C LEU A 28 -13.86 -0.19 4.19
N ALA A 29 -13.14 -0.80 5.14
CA ALA A 29 -13.61 -1.99 5.88
C ALA A 29 -14.47 -1.66 7.11
N THR A 30 -15.12 -0.50 7.14
CA THR A 30 -16.08 -0.16 8.21
C THR A 30 -17.36 -1.01 8.20
N PRO A 31 -17.95 -1.39 7.04
CA PRO A 31 -19.10 -2.27 7.01
C PRO A 31 -18.76 -3.67 7.54
N ALA A 32 -19.64 -4.28 8.35
CA ALA A 32 -19.44 -5.64 8.86
C ALA A 32 -19.43 -6.73 7.77
N SER A 33 -19.96 -6.41 6.58
CA SER A 33 -19.91 -7.28 5.41
C SER A 33 -18.59 -7.22 4.64
N VAL A 34 -17.61 -6.44 5.10
CA VAL A 34 -16.30 -6.30 4.47
C VAL A 34 -15.23 -6.81 5.45
N ASP A 35 -14.61 -7.92 5.10
CA ASP A 35 -13.45 -8.41 5.84
C ASP A 35 -12.21 -7.59 5.48
N TYR A 36 -11.45 -7.18 6.49
CA TYR A 36 -10.17 -6.50 6.29
C TYR A 36 -9.04 -7.51 6.38
N LEU A 37 -8.37 -7.81 5.26
CA LEU A 37 -7.21 -8.69 5.24
C LEU A 37 -5.93 -7.85 5.18
N HIS A 38 -5.12 -7.95 6.24
CA HIS A 38 -3.93 -7.11 6.41
C HIS A 38 -2.67 -7.79 5.86
N GLU A 39 -2.20 -7.28 4.71
CA GLU A 39 -0.92 -7.59 4.07
C GLU A 39 -0.63 -9.11 3.91
N PRO A 40 -1.55 -9.89 3.31
CA PRO A 40 -1.36 -11.33 3.11
C PRO A 40 -0.15 -11.68 2.25
N PHE A 41 0.28 -10.82 1.32
CA PHE A 41 1.42 -11.04 0.44
C PHE A 41 2.73 -10.42 0.96
N ASN A 42 2.77 -10.05 2.24
CA ASN A 42 4.01 -9.61 2.88
C ASN A 42 4.86 -10.85 3.26
N PRO A 43 6.09 -11.01 2.75
CA PRO A 43 6.91 -12.20 3.03
C PRO A 43 7.24 -12.34 4.52
N ASP A 44 7.34 -11.24 5.28
CA ASP A 44 7.73 -11.29 6.69
C ASP A 44 6.61 -11.83 7.60
N ALA A 45 5.36 -11.51 7.26
CA ALA A 45 4.23 -11.59 8.22
C ALA A 45 2.89 -12.03 7.61
N GLY A 46 2.84 -12.23 6.29
CA GLY A 46 1.68 -12.64 5.51
C GLY A 46 1.48 -14.15 5.51
N ILE A 47 0.88 -14.66 4.43
CA ILE A 47 0.62 -16.08 4.25
C ILE A 47 1.92 -16.86 4.03
N GLU A 48 1.97 -18.07 4.60
CA GLU A 48 3.04 -19.02 4.35
C GLU A 48 3.13 -19.34 2.85
N GLY A 49 4.35 -19.38 2.31
CA GLY A 49 4.62 -19.61 0.89
C GLY A 49 4.95 -18.34 0.10
N VAL A 50 4.58 -17.14 0.55
CA VAL A 50 5.06 -15.90 -0.08
C VAL A 50 6.47 -15.60 0.43
N THR A 51 7.46 -15.57 -0.45
CA THR A 51 8.87 -15.39 -0.08
C THR A 51 9.47 -14.10 -0.61
N ARG A 52 8.94 -13.56 -1.70
CA ARG A 52 9.44 -12.33 -2.33
C ARG A 52 8.76 -11.08 -1.79
N ARG A 53 9.55 -10.03 -1.59
CA ARG A 53 9.05 -8.67 -1.33
C ARG A 53 8.75 -8.01 -2.67
N TYR A 54 7.61 -7.32 -2.77
CA TYR A 54 7.13 -6.78 -4.05
C TYR A 54 7.07 -7.86 -5.12
N TRP A 55 6.40 -8.96 -4.77
CA TRP A 55 6.25 -10.09 -5.66
C TRP A 55 5.48 -9.66 -6.90
N TRP A 56 6.10 -9.81 -8.07
CA TRP A 56 5.48 -9.59 -9.37
C TRP A 56 5.29 -10.93 -10.08
N VAL A 57 4.12 -11.11 -10.70
CA VAL A 57 3.72 -12.33 -11.41
C VAL A 57 2.79 -11.91 -12.54
N ASP A 58 2.89 -12.56 -13.69
CA ASP A 58 1.85 -12.56 -14.73
C ASP A 58 1.46 -14.00 -15.12
N ASN A 59 0.52 -14.16 -16.05
CA ASN A 59 -0.04 -15.45 -16.45
C ASN A 59 0.98 -16.46 -17.05
N ASP A 60 2.07 -15.97 -17.62
CA ASP A 60 3.14 -16.73 -18.26
C ASP A 60 4.43 -16.79 -17.42
N SER A 61 4.42 -16.20 -16.22
CA SER A 61 5.58 -16.17 -15.34
C SER A 61 5.89 -17.52 -14.72
N ALA A 62 7.18 -17.80 -14.47
CA ALA A 62 7.62 -19.06 -13.87
C ALA A 62 7.00 -19.31 -12.48
N GLU A 63 6.70 -18.23 -11.74
CA GLU A 63 6.13 -18.30 -10.39
C GLU A 63 4.58 -18.33 -10.37
N GLU A 64 3.93 -18.26 -11.54
CA GLU A 64 2.46 -18.26 -11.66
C GLU A 64 1.80 -19.46 -10.97
N PRO A 65 2.27 -20.72 -11.12
CA PRO A 65 1.61 -21.86 -10.48
C PRO A 65 1.62 -21.77 -8.95
N GLN A 66 2.66 -21.15 -8.36
CA GLN A 66 2.71 -20.90 -6.93
C GLN A 66 1.78 -19.76 -6.52
N ALA A 67 1.77 -18.66 -7.29
CA ALA A 67 0.89 -17.52 -7.07
C ALA A 67 -0.58 -17.94 -7.11
N ARG A 68 -0.98 -18.68 -8.14
CA ARG A 68 -2.31 -19.25 -8.30
C ARG A 68 -2.73 -20.05 -7.07
N ARG A 69 -1.92 -21.03 -6.66
CA ARG A 69 -2.20 -21.87 -5.48
C ARG A 69 -2.40 -21.03 -4.21
N LEU A 70 -1.55 -20.02 -3.99
CA LEU A 70 -1.62 -19.17 -2.80
C LEU A 70 -2.83 -18.23 -2.82
N VAL A 71 -3.16 -17.64 -3.97
CA VAL A 71 -4.32 -16.76 -4.13
C VAL A 71 -5.62 -17.56 -4.02
N GLU A 72 -5.73 -18.73 -4.65
CA GLU A 72 -6.90 -19.60 -4.53
C GLU A 72 -7.09 -20.15 -3.10
N ALA A 73 -6.00 -20.49 -2.42
CA ALA A 73 -6.04 -20.86 -1.01
C ALA A 73 -6.52 -19.68 -0.15
N LEU A 74 -6.02 -18.46 -0.42
CA LEU A 74 -6.49 -17.24 0.24
C LEU A 74 -7.98 -17.02 -0.04
N GLN A 75 -8.44 -17.21 -1.28
CA GLN A 75 -9.84 -17.06 -1.67
C GLN A 75 -10.78 -18.06 -1.00
N ARG A 76 -10.28 -19.27 -0.70
CA ARG A 76 -10.97 -20.29 0.08
C ARG A 76 -10.88 -20.08 1.59
N TYR A 77 -10.20 -19.02 2.06
CA TYR A 77 -9.88 -18.79 3.47
C TYR A 77 -9.11 -19.98 4.10
N ASP A 78 -8.32 -20.68 3.30
CA ASP A 78 -7.54 -21.86 3.65
C ASP A 78 -6.03 -21.57 3.56
N VAL A 79 -5.58 -20.59 4.32
CA VAL A 79 -4.17 -20.19 4.40
C VAL A 79 -3.71 -20.14 5.84
N ARG A 80 -2.40 -20.34 6.04
CA ARG A 80 -1.71 -20.11 7.31
C ARG A 80 -0.91 -18.82 7.21
N PHE A 81 -0.91 -18.03 8.28
CA PHE A 81 -0.15 -16.79 8.37
C PHE A 81 1.08 -16.98 9.25
N ARG A 82 2.21 -16.43 8.79
CA ARG A 82 3.43 -16.31 9.61
C ARG A 82 3.17 -15.41 10.81
N THR A 83 3.79 -15.73 11.93
CA THR A 83 3.79 -14.87 13.12
C THR A 83 5.12 -14.12 13.18
N ALA A 84 5.17 -12.93 12.58
CA ALA A 84 6.38 -12.11 12.61
C ALA A 84 6.70 -11.58 14.01
N VAL A 85 7.88 -11.91 14.51
CA VAL A 85 8.49 -11.29 15.69
C VAL A 85 9.75 -10.56 15.19
N TYR A 86 9.76 -9.24 15.24
CA TYR A 86 10.88 -8.45 14.74
C TYR A 86 11.89 -8.22 15.87
N ALA A 87 13.19 -8.14 15.55
CA ALA A 87 14.25 -7.91 16.53
C ALA A 87 14.08 -6.60 17.32
N ARG A 88 13.42 -5.59 16.74
CA ARG A 88 13.06 -4.32 17.41
C ARG A 88 11.81 -4.39 18.28
N ASP A 89 11.13 -5.53 18.35
CA ASP A 89 9.98 -5.70 19.24
C ASP A 89 10.50 -5.80 20.68
N SER A 90 9.98 -4.94 21.56
CA SER A 90 10.15 -5.11 23.00
C SER A 90 9.66 -6.51 23.41
N ALA A 91 10.30 -7.14 24.40
CA ALA A 91 10.00 -8.51 24.82
C ALA A 91 8.50 -8.78 25.05
N TRP A 92 7.76 -7.80 25.58
CA TRP A 92 6.30 -7.91 25.75
C TRP A 92 5.53 -7.94 24.42
N LYS A 93 5.95 -7.17 23.41
CA LYS A 93 5.34 -7.17 22.06
C LYS A 93 5.64 -8.46 21.34
N ALA A 94 6.86 -8.98 21.48
CA ALA A 94 7.22 -10.28 20.96
C ALA A 94 6.34 -11.38 21.59
N ARG A 95 6.17 -11.37 22.92
CA ARG A 95 5.27 -12.28 23.64
C ARG A 95 3.81 -12.12 23.21
N ALA A 96 3.31 -10.89 23.11
CA ALA A 96 1.94 -10.61 22.65
C ALA A 96 1.70 -11.08 21.21
N LYS A 97 2.67 -10.91 20.30
CA LYS A 97 2.58 -11.43 18.92
C LYS A 97 2.63 -12.95 18.87
N ARG A 98 3.43 -13.60 19.73
CA ARG A 98 3.47 -15.06 19.84
C ARG A 98 2.13 -15.63 20.34
N LEU A 99 1.44 -14.93 21.26
CA LEU A 99 0.15 -15.35 21.82
C LEU A 99 -1.06 -14.98 20.93
N ALA A 100 -1.13 -13.75 20.43
CA ALA A 100 -2.28 -13.21 19.70
C ALA A 100 -2.13 -13.27 18.16
N GLY A 101 -0.93 -13.53 17.65
CA GLY A 101 -0.59 -13.50 16.22
C GLY A 101 -0.14 -12.12 15.72
N SER A 102 0.43 -12.09 14.51
CA SER A 102 0.69 -10.86 13.76
C SER A 102 -0.63 -10.16 13.39
N ARG A 103 -0.59 -8.90 12.95
CA ARG A 103 -1.81 -8.17 12.54
C ARG A 103 -2.58 -8.92 11.45
N GLY A 104 -1.89 -9.46 10.44
CA GLY A 104 -2.49 -10.28 9.39
C GLY A 104 -3.20 -11.51 9.93
N ARG A 105 -2.51 -12.29 10.76
CA ARG A 105 -3.10 -13.48 11.41
C ARG A 105 -4.33 -13.13 12.25
N PHE A 106 -4.28 -12.04 13.01
CA PHE A 106 -5.41 -11.59 13.83
C PHE A 106 -6.62 -11.20 12.98
N THR A 107 -6.43 -10.33 11.97
CA THR A 107 -7.54 -9.88 11.12
C THR A 107 -8.15 -11.02 10.32
N PHE A 108 -7.33 -11.96 9.85
CA PHE A 108 -7.79 -13.15 9.15
C PHE A 108 -8.60 -14.10 10.04
N ARG A 109 -8.20 -14.30 11.31
CA ARG A 109 -9.00 -15.10 12.27
C ARG A 109 -10.40 -14.54 12.46
N TRP A 110 -10.54 -13.21 12.53
CA TRP A 110 -11.85 -12.55 12.61
C TRP A 110 -12.66 -12.69 11.32
N ALA A 111 -12.01 -12.63 10.17
CA ALA A 111 -12.65 -12.84 8.87
C ALA A 111 -13.26 -14.25 8.76
N LYS A 112 -12.54 -15.30 9.22
CA LYS A 112 -13.03 -16.70 9.17
C LYS A 112 -14.28 -16.95 10.01
N VAL A 113 -14.50 -16.15 11.04
CA VAL A 113 -15.65 -16.30 11.95
C VAL A 113 -16.75 -15.27 11.69
N ASN A 114 -16.64 -14.46 10.63
CA ASN A 114 -17.60 -13.41 10.30
C ASN A 114 -18.72 -13.93 9.39
N PRO A 115 -19.94 -14.20 9.89
CA PRO A 115 -21.02 -14.72 9.06
C PRO A 115 -21.64 -13.66 8.13
N LEU A 116 -21.29 -12.38 8.32
CA LEU A 116 -21.87 -11.26 7.57
C LEU A 116 -21.07 -10.90 6.32
N HIS A 117 -19.87 -11.46 6.16
CA HIS A 117 -18.96 -11.06 5.10
C HIS A 117 -19.55 -11.33 3.70
N ARG A 118 -19.25 -10.42 2.78
CA ARG A 118 -19.60 -10.50 1.36
C ARG A 118 -18.40 -10.16 0.48
N THR A 119 -17.47 -9.38 1.01
CA THR A 119 -16.28 -8.91 0.30
C THR A 119 -15.06 -8.99 1.21
N ALA A 120 -13.96 -9.54 0.70
CA ALA A 120 -12.64 -9.40 1.33
C ALA A 120 -11.91 -8.19 0.73
N LEU A 121 -11.58 -7.21 1.57
CA LEU A 121 -10.68 -6.11 1.23
C LEU A 121 -9.26 -6.47 1.68
N VAL A 122 -8.45 -6.90 0.72
CA VAL A 122 -7.01 -7.07 0.87
C VAL A 122 -6.36 -5.70 0.84
N LYS A 123 -5.77 -5.28 1.96
CA LYS A 123 -4.87 -4.13 2.00
C LYS A 123 -3.45 -4.65 1.94
N ASP A 124 -2.70 -4.31 0.90
CA ASP A 124 -1.33 -4.82 0.76
C ASP A 124 -0.40 -3.91 -0.06
N PRO A 125 0.37 -2.99 0.57
CA PRO A 125 1.37 -2.19 -0.14
C PRO A 125 2.65 -2.98 -0.47
N VAL A 126 2.87 -4.15 0.13
CA VAL A 126 4.05 -4.99 -0.16
C VAL A 126 3.76 -5.94 -1.33
N GLY A 127 2.53 -6.43 -1.45
CA GLY A 127 2.02 -7.15 -2.62
C GLY A 127 1.51 -6.24 -3.73
N CYS A 128 2.03 -5.01 -3.84
CA CYS A 128 1.52 -4.03 -4.80
C CYS A 128 1.75 -4.42 -6.28
N LEU A 129 2.78 -5.20 -6.56
CA LEU A 129 3.09 -5.67 -7.91
C LEU A 129 2.28 -6.90 -8.36
N LEU A 130 1.43 -7.46 -7.49
CA LEU A 130 0.44 -8.47 -7.87
C LEU A 130 -0.85 -7.86 -8.42
N THR A 131 -0.94 -6.53 -8.54
CA THR A 131 -2.19 -5.83 -8.87
C THR A 131 -2.79 -6.30 -10.19
N GLY A 132 -2.00 -6.31 -11.27
CA GLY A 132 -2.48 -6.76 -12.57
C GLY A 132 -2.96 -8.21 -12.53
N TYR A 133 -2.12 -9.12 -12.04
CA TYR A 133 -2.43 -10.55 -11.92
C TYR A 133 -3.71 -10.84 -11.11
N LEU A 134 -3.87 -10.20 -9.94
CA LEU A 134 -5.05 -10.41 -9.10
C LEU A 134 -6.35 -9.93 -9.78
N VAL A 135 -6.27 -8.84 -10.55
CA VAL A 135 -7.44 -8.30 -11.26
C VAL A 135 -7.78 -9.15 -12.48
N ARG A 136 -6.79 -9.48 -13.31
CA ARG A 136 -6.99 -10.24 -14.57
C ARG A 136 -7.40 -11.69 -14.31
N GLU A 137 -6.69 -12.37 -13.41
CA GLU A 137 -6.80 -13.83 -13.26
C GLU A 137 -7.69 -14.26 -12.08
N HIS A 138 -7.84 -13.42 -11.06
CA HIS A 138 -8.50 -13.80 -9.79
C HIS A 138 -9.76 -12.99 -9.47
N GLY A 139 -10.22 -12.15 -10.41
CA GLY A 139 -11.48 -11.41 -10.29
C GLY A 139 -11.49 -10.33 -9.21
N PHE A 140 -10.32 -9.81 -8.83
CA PHE A 140 -10.24 -8.69 -7.91
C PHE A 140 -10.65 -7.38 -8.60
N ARG A 141 -11.09 -6.41 -7.81
CA ARG A 141 -11.04 -4.99 -8.17
C ARG A 141 -9.99 -4.29 -7.35
N ALA A 142 -9.21 -3.40 -7.94
CA ALA A 142 -8.08 -2.76 -7.26
C ALA A 142 -8.21 -1.24 -7.20
N ALA A 143 -7.74 -0.66 -6.09
CA ALA A 143 -7.47 0.75 -5.94
C ALA A 143 -6.00 0.95 -5.55
N VAL A 144 -5.24 1.61 -6.41
CA VAL A 144 -3.84 1.97 -6.21
C VAL A 144 -3.78 3.40 -5.66
N LEU A 145 -3.28 3.55 -4.44
CA LEU A 145 -3.03 4.85 -3.84
C LEU A 145 -1.66 5.38 -4.28
N LEU A 146 -1.68 6.48 -5.02
CA LEU A 146 -0.50 7.25 -5.37
C LEU A 146 -0.33 8.38 -4.34
N ARG A 147 0.87 8.62 -3.86
CA ARG A 147 1.16 9.74 -2.93
C ARG A 147 2.39 10.49 -3.40
N HIS A 148 2.44 11.79 -3.16
CA HIS A 148 3.56 12.63 -3.56
C HIS A 148 4.91 12.05 -3.08
N PRO A 149 5.94 11.93 -3.95
CA PRO A 149 7.18 11.24 -3.61
C PRO A 149 7.90 11.86 -2.41
N VAL A 150 7.95 13.19 -2.30
CA VAL A 150 8.52 13.88 -1.12
C VAL A 150 7.89 13.40 0.19
N ALA A 151 6.57 13.20 0.24
CA ALA A 151 5.90 12.72 1.45
C ALA A 151 6.22 11.25 1.76
N VAL A 152 6.40 10.42 0.73
CA VAL A 152 6.82 9.02 0.89
C VAL A 152 8.27 8.95 1.39
N VAL A 153 9.20 9.63 0.71
CA VAL A 153 10.63 9.68 1.07
C VAL A 153 10.82 10.18 2.49
N HIS A 154 10.19 11.30 2.86
CA HIS A 154 10.23 11.80 4.24
C HIS A 154 9.70 10.74 5.23
N SER A 155 8.65 10.00 4.87
CA SER A 155 8.12 8.98 5.77
C SER A 155 9.04 7.77 5.90
N PHE A 156 9.80 7.40 4.89
CA PHE A 156 10.82 6.35 4.95
C PHE A 156 11.98 6.79 5.86
N ASP A 157 12.50 7.98 5.60
CA ASP A 157 13.61 8.59 6.36
C ASP A 157 13.29 8.66 7.86
N ARG A 158 12.14 9.24 8.22
CA ARG A 158 11.68 9.33 9.62
C ARG A 158 11.57 7.97 10.32
N LEU A 159 11.30 6.90 9.58
CA LEU A 159 11.14 5.56 10.14
C LEU A 159 12.44 4.75 10.15
N GLY A 160 13.50 5.24 9.51
CA GLY A 160 14.74 4.50 9.29
C GLY A 160 14.47 3.16 8.61
N TRP A 161 13.65 3.18 7.55
CA TRP A 161 13.33 1.99 6.76
C TRP A 161 14.46 1.72 5.75
N PRO A 162 14.89 0.46 5.59
CA PRO A 162 16.02 0.10 4.73
C PRO A 162 15.58 0.05 3.27
N ALA A 163 15.48 1.21 2.63
CA ALA A 163 14.98 1.31 1.26
C ALA A 163 15.95 0.65 0.26
N ARG A 164 17.26 0.68 0.54
CA ARG A 164 18.26 -0.02 -0.27
C ARG A 164 18.01 -1.52 -0.34
N ASP A 165 17.81 -2.17 0.81
CA ASP A 165 17.52 -3.61 0.88
C ASP A 165 16.23 -3.96 0.10
N TRP A 166 15.24 -3.08 0.17
CA TRP A 166 13.95 -3.24 -0.50
C TRP A 166 14.05 -3.05 -2.01
N LEU A 167 14.95 -2.15 -2.45
CA LEU A 167 15.27 -1.96 -3.86
C LEU A 167 16.05 -3.15 -4.42
N ALA A 168 17.01 -3.70 -3.65
CA ALA A 168 17.73 -4.91 -4.03
C ALA A 168 16.79 -6.10 -4.28
N ALA A 169 15.78 -6.29 -3.43
CA ALA A 169 14.79 -7.36 -3.61
C ALA A 169 13.96 -7.28 -4.91
N LEU A 170 13.90 -6.11 -5.57
CA LEU A 170 13.28 -5.95 -6.89
C LEU A 170 14.21 -6.40 -8.01
N ARG A 171 15.53 -6.16 -7.86
CA ARG A 171 16.54 -6.54 -8.85
C ARG A 171 16.62 -8.05 -9.03
N ASP A 172 16.37 -8.80 -7.94
CA ASP A 172 16.39 -10.27 -7.92
C ASP A 172 15.17 -10.93 -8.63
N GLN A 173 14.32 -10.13 -9.27
CA GLN A 173 13.15 -10.59 -10.03
C GLN A 173 13.35 -10.30 -11.53
N GLU A 174 14.08 -11.18 -12.22
CA GLU A 174 14.50 -10.99 -13.62
C GLU A 174 13.33 -10.68 -14.58
N GLU A 175 12.23 -11.44 -14.46
CA GLU A 175 11.03 -11.25 -15.29
C GLU A 175 10.38 -9.87 -15.09
N LEU A 176 10.33 -9.37 -13.85
CA LEU A 176 9.83 -8.04 -13.52
C LEU A 176 10.70 -6.96 -14.18
N VAL A 177 12.02 -7.10 -14.05
CA VAL A 177 12.98 -6.15 -14.60
C VAL A 177 12.86 -6.10 -16.12
N ALA A 178 12.88 -7.27 -16.77
CA ALA A 178 12.82 -7.40 -18.22
C ALA A 178 11.52 -6.80 -18.82
N ARG A 179 10.37 -6.99 -18.16
CA ARG A 179 9.08 -6.54 -18.70
C ARG A 179 8.73 -5.09 -18.37
N HIS A 180 9.10 -4.58 -17.21
CA HIS A 180 8.59 -3.29 -16.73
C HIS A 180 9.65 -2.22 -16.42
N LEU A 181 10.91 -2.61 -16.19
CA LEU A 181 11.91 -1.71 -15.61
C LEU A 181 13.16 -1.53 -16.51
N GLY A 182 13.06 -1.84 -17.80
CA GLY A 182 14.14 -1.63 -18.77
C GLY A 182 14.67 -0.18 -18.80
N ASP A 183 13.77 0.80 -18.71
CA ASP A 183 14.13 2.23 -18.67
C ASP A 183 14.69 2.69 -17.31
N ASP A 184 14.71 1.82 -16.30
CA ASP A 184 15.13 2.12 -14.94
C ASP A 184 16.36 1.29 -14.52
N LEU A 185 17.03 0.61 -15.45
CA LEU A 185 18.19 -0.25 -15.15
C LEU A 185 19.35 0.52 -14.52
N ASP A 186 19.55 1.78 -14.93
CA ASP A 186 20.55 2.69 -14.39
C ASP A 186 20.32 2.97 -12.90
N VAL A 187 19.09 3.35 -12.54
CA VAL A 187 18.72 3.67 -11.15
C VAL A 187 18.53 2.44 -10.28
N LEU A 188 18.14 1.31 -10.89
CA LEU A 188 18.09 0.02 -10.21
C LEU A 188 19.50 -0.50 -9.91
N GLY A 189 20.43 -0.40 -10.85
CA GLY A 189 21.81 -0.89 -10.71
C GLY A 189 22.70 -0.01 -9.83
N ALA A 190 22.34 1.27 -9.65
CA ALA A 190 23.12 2.23 -8.87
C ALA A 190 23.30 1.81 -7.40
N ASP A 191 24.47 2.19 -6.87
CA ASP A 191 24.76 2.15 -5.44
C ASP A 191 24.38 3.50 -4.83
N TRP A 192 23.29 3.51 -4.07
CA TRP A 192 22.73 4.74 -3.50
C TRP A 192 23.35 5.00 -2.13
N GLU A 193 24.02 6.14 -1.96
CA GLU A 193 24.65 6.51 -0.70
C GLU A 193 23.65 6.59 0.46
N THR A 194 22.42 7.03 0.17
CA THR A 194 21.41 7.30 1.19
C THR A 194 20.12 6.48 0.99
N ASP A 195 19.51 6.05 2.11
CA ASP A 195 18.22 5.33 2.08
C ASP A 195 17.08 6.21 1.56
N TRP A 196 17.19 7.54 1.63
CA TRP A 196 16.14 8.40 1.14
C TRP A 196 16.15 8.54 -0.38
N GLU A 197 17.32 8.51 -1.02
CA GLU A 197 17.42 8.42 -2.48
C GLU A 197 16.94 7.06 -2.96
N ALA A 198 17.37 5.97 -2.31
CA ALA A 198 16.84 4.64 -2.59
C ALA A 198 15.31 4.57 -2.40
N ALA A 199 14.74 5.29 -1.44
CA ALA A 199 13.28 5.40 -1.28
C ALA A 199 12.62 6.18 -2.43
N ALA A 200 13.28 7.17 -3.01
CA ALA A 200 12.79 7.89 -4.18
C ALA A 200 12.81 6.98 -5.42
N VAL A 201 13.87 6.19 -5.61
CA VAL A 201 13.93 5.17 -6.69
C VAL A 201 12.87 4.11 -6.48
N LEU A 202 12.73 3.59 -5.25
CA LEU A 202 11.70 2.62 -4.91
C LEU A 202 10.29 3.14 -5.23
N TRP A 203 10.03 4.43 -4.96
CA TRP A 203 8.78 5.07 -5.36
C TRP A 203 8.61 5.09 -6.88
N ARG A 204 9.66 5.43 -7.64
CA ARG A 204 9.63 5.45 -9.12
C ARG A 204 9.32 4.08 -9.68
N VAL A 205 10.11 3.06 -9.36
CA VAL A 205 10.02 1.74 -9.99
C VAL A 205 8.71 1.02 -9.64
N LEU A 206 8.26 1.10 -8.39
CA LEU A 206 6.99 0.48 -7.99
C LEU A 206 5.79 1.16 -8.67
N ASN A 207 5.78 2.50 -8.75
CA ASN A 207 4.70 3.20 -9.45
C ASN A 207 4.80 3.03 -10.95
N ARG A 208 5.98 2.92 -11.57
CA ARG A 208 6.11 2.61 -13.00
C ARG A 208 5.32 1.35 -13.33
N VAL A 209 5.56 0.26 -12.58
CA VAL A 209 4.86 -1.01 -12.80
C VAL A 209 3.36 -0.84 -12.55
N MET A 210 2.95 -0.35 -11.37
CA MET A 210 1.53 -0.21 -11.04
C MET A 210 0.75 0.71 -12.00
N LEU A 211 1.36 1.79 -12.49
CA LEU A 211 0.74 2.72 -13.42
C LEU A 211 0.72 2.16 -14.85
N SER A 212 1.73 1.40 -15.26
CA SER A 212 1.70 0.68 -16.55
C SER A 212 0.52 -0.30 -16.61
N GLU A 213 0.25 -0.97 -15.47
CA GLU A 213 -0.86 -1.92 -15.34
C GLU A 213 -2.21 -1.27 -15.02
N ALA A 214 -2.24 0.04 -14.69
CA ALA A 214 -3.46 0.73 -14.28
C ALA A 214 -4.52 0.82 -15.39
N HIS A 215 -4.15 0.59 -16.64
CA HIS A 215 -5.08 0.47 -17.77
C HIS A 215 -5.92 -0.82 -17.73
N THR A 216 -5.57 -1.78 -16.87
CA THR A 216 -6.33 -3.02 -16.67
C THR A 216 -7.74 -2.69 -16.17
N PRO A 217 -8.80 -3.14 -16.87
CA PRO A 217 -10.17 -2.96 -16.41
C PRO A 217 -10.37 -3.48 -14.99
N GLY A 218 -10.85 -2.63 -14.09
CA GLY A 218 -11.02 -2.97 -12.67
C GLY A 218 -9.94 -2.40 -11.73
N VAL A 219 -8.92 -1.73 -12.27
CA VAL A 219 -7.96 -0.93 -11.48
C VAL A 219 -8.38 0.55 -11.51
N VAL A 220 -8.26 1.24 -10.37
CA VAL A 220 -8.34 2.71 -10.29
C VAL A 220 -7.13 3.26 -9.57
N VAL A 221 -6.53 4.32 -10.09
CA VAL A 221 -5.46 5.07 -9.43
C VAL A 221 -6.06 6.28 -8.74
N VAL A 222 -5.71 6.48 -7.47
CA VAL A 222 -6.25 7.59 -6.67
C VAL A 222 -5.11 8.26 -5.91
N ARG A 223 -4.99 9.58 -6.07
CA ARG A 223 -4.00 10.34 -5.29
C ARG A 223 -4.46 10.48 -3.85
N HIS A 224 -3.52 10.27 -2.93
CA HIS A 224 -3.71 10.48 -1.51
C HIS A 224 -4.14 11.93 -1.21
N GLU A 225 -3.59 12.88 -1.95
CA GLU A 225 -3.84 14.32 -1.86
C GLU A 225 -5.29 14.65 -2.26
N ASP A 226 -5.86 13.96 -3.25
CA ASP A 226 -7.26 14.15 -3.65
C ASP A 226 -8.22 13.53 -2.62
N LEU A 227 -7.91 12.32 -2.12
CA LEU A 227 -8.64 11.72 -0.99
C LEU A 227 -8.59 12.57 0.28
N SER A 228 -7.55 13.38 0.42
CA SER A 228 -7.38 14.29 1.55
C SER A 228 -8.19 15.57 1.39
N ARG A 229 -8.24 16.09 0.16
CA ARG A 229 -8.94 17.33 -0.21
C ARG A 229 -10.45 17.19 -0.12
N ASP A 230 -11.01 16.12 -0.69
CA ASP A 230 -12.43 15.78 -0.57
C ASP A 230 -12.60 14.34 -0.08
N PRO A 231 -12.45 14.10 1.24
CA PRO A 231 -12.44 12.75 1.79
C PRO A 231 -13.79 12.05 1.65
N VAL A 232 -14.91 12.76 1.75
CA VAL A 232 -16.22 12.10 1.67
C VAL A 232 -16.51 11.64 0.25
N ALA A 233 -16.30 12.50 -0.75
CA ALA A 233 -16.52 12.10 -2.15
C ALA A 233 -15.46 11.09 -2.61
N GLY A 234 -14.19 11.31 -2.27
CA GLY A 234 -13.09 10.44 -2.65
C GLY A 234 -13.25 9.01 -2.11
N PHE A 235 -13.51 8.85 -0.81
CA PHE A 235 -13.76 7.52 -0.25
C PHE A 235 -15.03 6.86 -0.78
N ARG A 236 -16.07 7.65 -1.13
CA ARG A 236 -17.27 7.12 -1.78
C ARG A 236 -16.96 6.55 -3.15
N SER A 237 -16.19 7.29 -3.97
CA SER A 237 -15.77 6.84 -5.30
C SER A 237 -14.98 5.53 -5.22
N VAL A 238 -13.98 5.46 -4.32
CA VAL A 238 -13.19 4.24 -4.10
C VAL A 238 -14.05 3.08 -3.63
N ALA A 239 -14.98 3.31 -2.70
CA ALA A 239 -15.89 2.26 -2.23
C ALA A 239 -16.78 1.73 -3.36
N VAL A 240 -17.33 2.61 -4.20
CA VAL A 240 -18.16 2.22 -5.36
C VAL A 240 -17.36 1.39 -6.35
N HIS A 241 -16.15 1.84 -6.72
CA HIS A 241 -15.26 1.11 -7.63
C HIS A 241 -14.98 -0.30 -7.11
N LEU A 242 -14.55 -0.41 -5.85
CA LEU A 242 -14.25 -1.68 -5.18
C LEU A 242 -15.49 -2.54 -4.86
N GLY A 243 -16.71 -2.05 -5.15
CA GLY A 243 -17.95 -2.77 -4.86
C GLY A 243 -18.28 -2.90 -3.36
N LEU A 244 -17.78 -1.98 -2.54
CA LEU A 244 -17.94 -1.95 -1.09
C LEU A 244 -19.18 -1.13 -0.68
N PRO A 245 -19.91 -1.53 0.38
CA PRO A 245 -21.08 -0.79 0.82
C PRO A 245 -20.75 0.61 1.34
N TRP A 246 -21.45 1.63 0.83
CA TRP A 246 -21.36 3.00 1.30
C TRP A 246 -22.59 3.39 2.13
N SER A 247 -22.45 3.42 3.46
CA SER A 247 -23.53 3.79 4.37
C SER A 247 -23.27 5.11 5.09
N ALA A 248 -24.32 5.67 5.71
CA ALA A 248 -24.19 6.86 6.57
C ALA A 248 -23.16 6.65 7.70
N ARG A 249 -22.98 5.40 8.18
CA ARG A 249 -21.95 5.04 9.15
C ARG A 249 -20.54 5.22 8.59
N VAL A 250 -20.29 4.80 7.35
CA VAL A 250 -18.99 4.98 6.68
C VAL A 250 -18.73 6.48 6.48
N ARG A 251 -19.70 7.22 5.95
CA ARG A 251 -19.61 8.69 5.79
C ARG A 251 -19.27 9.40 7.10
N ARG A 252 -19.99 9.11 8.20
CA ARG A 252 -19.71 9.70 9.53
C ARG A 252 -18.32 9.34 10.03
N ARG A 253 -17.84 8.12 9.76
CA ARG A 253 -16.49 7.69 10.15
C ARG A 253 -15.41 8.44 9.37
N VAL A 254 -15.59 8.62 8.06
CA VAL A 254 -14.71 9.46 7.23
C VAL A 254 -14.68 10.86 7.82
N GLN A 255 -15.83 11.53 7.94
CA GLN A 255 -15.93 12.89 8.47
C GLN A 255 -15.28 13.05 9.86
N ARG A 256 -15.49 12.10 10.78
CA ARG A 256 -14.87 12.15 12.11
C ARG A 256 -13.35 11.99 12.07
N LEU A 257 -12.83 11.13 11.20
CA LEU A 257 -11.39 10.88 11.10
C LEU A 257 -10.68 11.96 10.30
N THR A 258 -11.40 12.68 9.43
CA THR A 258 -10.85 13.70 8.55
C THR A 258 -11.27 15.13 8.90
N SER A 259 -12.00 15.38 10.00
CA SER A 259 -12.30 16.75 10.47
C SER A 259 -11.17 17.27 11.39
N GLY A 260 -10.82 18.55 11.23
CA GLY A 260 -9.60 19.19 11.74
C GLY A 260 -9.45 19.35 13.27
N GLY A 261 -10.22 18.61 14.07
CA GLY A 261 -10.16 18.64 15.54
C GLY A 261 -9.31 17.53 16.16
N ASN A 262 -8.95 16.49 15.40
CA ASN A 262 -8.03 15.46 15.90
C ASN A 262 -6.58 15.96 15.77
N ARG A 263 -6.19 16.93 16.61
CA ARG A 263 -4.80 17.10 17.06
C ARG A 263 -4.41 15.87 17.88
N VAL A 264 -4.32 14.72 17.21
CA VAL A 264 -3.39 13.71 17.68
C VAL A 264 -2.07 14.14 17.08
N GLU A 265 -1.40 15.09 17.74
CA GLU A 265 0.06 15.08 17.75
C GLU A 265 0.45 13.62 17.80
N ALA A 266 1.33 13.18 16.89
CA ALA A 266 1.84 11.82 16.86
C ALA A 266 2.59 11.54 18.18
N ARG A 267 1.86 11.35 19.29
CA ARG A 267 2.37 10.89 20.57
C ARG A 267 2.74 9.44 20.34
N GLY A 268 4.01 9.26 20.01
CA GLY A 268 4.60 7.99 19.66
C GLY A 268 4.32 7.53 18.24
N ARG A 269 5.01 6.45 17.85
CA ARG A 269 5.08 5.74 16.55
C ARG A 269 3.73 5.36 15.86
N LYS A 270 2.60 6.01 16.15
CA LYS A 270 1.29 5.74 15.55
C LYS A 270 1.08 6.62 14.31
N VAL A 271 0.82 5.96 13.19
CA VAL A 271 0.61 6.54 11.86
C VAL A 271 -0.88 6.80 11.65
N GLN A 272 -1.30 8.06 11.58
CA GLN A 272 -2.59 8.45 10.99
C GLN A 272 -2.36 9.66 10.08
N ASP A 273 -2.43 9.43 8.77
CA ASP A 273 -1.98 10.36 7.71
C ASP A 273 -3.13 11.07 6.94
N PHE A 274 -4.40 10.99 7.40
CA PHE A 274 -5.59 11.47 6.65
C PHE A 274 -6.50 12.45 7.41
N ALA A 275 -6.00 13.16 8.41
CA ALA A 275 -6.75 14.33 8.90
C ALA A 275 -6.96 15.33 7.73
N ARG A 276 -7.99 16.21 7.76
CA ARG A 276 -8.18 17.31 6.77
C ARG A 276 -6.89 18.07 6.45
N ASP A 277 -5.99 18.07 7.42
CA ASP A 277 -4.67 18.64 7.40
C ASP A 277 -3.67 17.90 6.51
N SER A 278 -3.98 16.81 5.80
CA SER A 278 -2.96 16.08 5.03
C SER A 278 -2.44 16.82 3.81
N ALA A 279 -3.22 17.75 3.24
CA ALA A 279 -2.68 18.77 2.32
C ALA A 279 -1.65 19.65 3.03
N ARG A 280 -1.98 20.15 4.23
CA ARG A 280 -1.04 20.86 5.11
C ARG A 280 0.11 19.98 5.61
N LEU A 281 -0.04 18.65 5.67
CA LEU A 281 1.04 17.72 5.99
C LEU A 281 2.01 17.63 4.81
N LEU A 282 1.51 17.57 3.57
CA LEU A 282 2.37 17.66 2.39
C LEU A 282 3.07 19.02 2.36
N ASP A 283 2.34 20.11 2.55
CA ASP A 283 2.91 21.47 2.61
C ASP A 283 3.98 21.56 3.69
N ALA A 284 3.68 21.14 4.92
CA ALA A 284 4.65 21.13 6.02
C ALA A 284 5.86 20.21 5.73
N ARG A 285 5.67 19.09 5.00
CA ARG A 285 6.80 18.25 4.57
C ARG A 285 7.64 18.94 3.52
N LEU A 286 7.01 19.60 2.55
CA LEU A 286 7.72 20.37 1.54
C LEU A 286 8.52 21.50 2.21
N ASP A 287 7.91 22.22 3.16
CA ASP A 287 8.57 23.30 3.91
C ASP A 287 9.72 22.81 4.78
N SER A 288 9.60 21.63 5.40
CA SER A 288 10.67 21.03 6.20
C SER A 288 11.74 20.32 5.37
N THR A 289 11.57 20.17 4.06
CA THR A 289 12.53 19.48 3.18
C THR A 289 13.35 20.51 2.42
N ALA A 290 14.68 20.48 2.61
CA ALA A 290 15.60 21.37 1.92
C ALA A 290 15.37 21.37 0.40
N HIS A 291 15.45 22.54 -0.23
CA HIS A 291 15.18 22.71 -1.66
C HIS A 291 15.99 21.73 -2.53
N ALA A 292 17.31 21.64 -2.31
CA ALA A 292 18.18 20.70 -3.03
C ALA A 292 17.72 19.23 -2.92
N ARG A 293 17.20 18.83 -1.75
CA ARG A 293 16.66 17.49 -1.55
C ARG A 293 15.34 17.29 -2.29
N ARG A 294 14.44 18.29 -2.31
CA ARG A 294 13.21 18.24 -3.14
C ARG A 294 13.56 18.12 -4.62
N ALA A 295 14.57 18.88 -5.07
CA ALA A 295 15.06 18.84 -6.43
C ALA A 295 15.59 17.47 -6.82
N ARG A 296 16.44 16.87 -5.97
CA ARG A 296 16.96 15.52 -6.20
C ARG A 296 15.86 14.46 -6.20
N ILE A 297 14.86 14.56 -5.31
CA ILE A 297 13.70 13.65 -5.33
C ILE A 297 12.92 13.81 -6.64
N PHE A 298 12.70 15.05 -7.09
CA PHE A 298 12.03 15.31 -8.37
C PHE A 298 12.79 14.67 -9.51
N GLU A 299 14.09 14.97 -9.68
CA GLU A 299 14.95 14.40 -10.72
C GLU A 299 14.87 12.86 -10.76
N ILE A 300 14.99 12.20 -9.62
CA ILE A 300 14.90 10.72 -9.53
C ILE A 300 13.53 10.22 -9.98
N THR A 301 12.45 10.89 -9.58
CA THR A 301 11.07 10.40 -9.74
C THR A 301 10.34 10.95 -10.96
N GLU A 302 10.91 11.95 -11.62
CA GLU A 302 10.33 12.72 -12.73
C GLU A 302 9.73 11.83 -13.84
N PRO A 303 10.40 10.76 -14.32
CA PRO A 303 9.88 9.95 -15.43
C PRO A 303 8.51 9.32 -15.15
N VAL A 304 8.15 9.15 -13.88
CA VAL A 304 6.85 8.60 -13.46
C VAL A 304 5.98 9.68 -12.82
N ALA A 305 6.57 10.63 -12.10
CA ALA A 305 5.85 11.65 -11.35
C ALA A 305 5.10 12.64 -12.26
N ARG A 306 5.66 13.01 -13.43
CA ARG A 306 5.10 14.06 -14.30
C ARG A 306 3.67 13.78 -14.78
N ALA A 307 3.24 12.52 -14.83
CA ALA A 307 1.87 12.15 -15.17
C ALA A 307 0.83 12.59 -14.10
N HIS A 308 1.26 12.85 -12.86
CA HIS A 308 0.37 13.10 -11.72
C HIS A 308 0.77 14.27 -10.81
N TYR A 309 2.03 14.70 -10.89
CA TYR A 309 2.66 15.74 -10.10
C TYR A 309 3.55 16.59 -11.01
N ASN A 310 3.31 17.90 -11.06
CA ASN A 310 4.11 18.83 -11.84
C ASN A 310 5.24 19.42 -10.99
N GLU A 311 6.18 20.13 -11.62
CA GLU A 311 7.32 20.74 -10.94
C GLU A 311 6.88 21.71 -9.81
N ALA A 312 5.79 22.45 -10.02
CA ALA A 312 5.21 23.33 -9.01
C ALA A 312 4.78 22.57 -7.73
N SER A 313 4.33 21.31 -7.83
CA SER A 313 3.97 20.51 -6.65
C SER A 313 5.16 20.16 -5.76
N PHE A 314 6.39 20.26 -6.28
CA PHE A 314 7.63 20.08 -5.52
C PHE A 314 8.17 21.40 -4.92
N ARG A 315 7.54 22.55 -5.22
CA ARG A 315 7.98 23.89 -4.80
C ARG A 315 9.43 24.17 -5.23
N MET A 316 9.70 23.97 -6.52
CA MET A 316 11.03 24.11 -7.12
C MET A 316 11.38 25.57 -7.42
N GLU A 317 10.39 26.44 -7.58
CA GLU A 317 10.57 27.88 -7.74
C GLU A 317 11.21 28.46 -6.46
N ARG A 318 12.31 29.20 -6.63
CA ARG A 318 12.91 29.97 -5.54
C ARG A 318 11.96 31.11 -5.20
N SER A 319 11.57 31.22 -3.93
CA SER A 319 10.97 32.44 -3.40
C SER A 319 11.93 33.58 -3.73
N SER A 320 11.45 34.54 -4.53
CA SER A 320 12.17 35.76 -4.92
C SER A 320 12.57 36.56 -3.70
#